data_AF-A0A956PEW3-F1
#
_entry.id   AF-A0A956PEW3-F1
#
_cell.length_a   1.000
_cell.length_b   1.000
_cell.length_c   1.000
_cell.angle_alpha   90.00
_cell.angle_beta   90.00
_cell.angle_gamma   90.00
#
_symmetry.space_group_name_H-M   'P 1'
#
loop_
_entity.id
_entity.type
_entity.pdbx_description
1 polymer ?
#
loop_
_entity_poly.entity_id
_entity_poly.type
_entity_poly.pdbx_seq_one_letter_code
_entity_poly.pdbx_strand_id
1 'polypeptide(L)'
;MIKIEEFRPHFVLFDQYLEQWLQRQPDLDTYRIHCGQFQRFLNRLQERVRWEYPLVSAQPEAKNAYQKLTGVTMSKAQYLLGEPQPTHELKNTLQELCLSIESIRNLQVALPKLSEVRILNEILILISQRQAESFDTEPLQTRLPSAIKWVSDSEMGWSLFARQFPGATSVHEPAQRSLAILKAELQKMETDLREADLSSLTAAAESVRRESQTLASFEATRLQLEKDTSGWEGDVHLLRARRENESRAIVSAEAVSELHRYFSNRTRTLANLRLQNRGRNPREEKSERVEKLSKEFTQLRAAWQSACMETPPNPESVSILLSLCANWETSFSRLSLRISKTSDDGKREVSAS
;
A
#
# COMPACT_ATOMS: atom_id res chain seq x y z
N MET A 1 -4.25 -4.80 -5.17
CA MET A 1 -4.22 -4.48 -6.60
C MET A 1 -2.88 -3.92 -7.04
N ILE A 2 -2.50 -4.24 -8.28
CA ILE A 2 -1.37 -3.65 -9.00
C ILE A 2 -1.74 -2.19 -9.34
N LYS A 3 -0.79 -1.25 -9.31
CA LYS A 3 -1.04 0.15 -9.70
C LYS A 3 -0.18 0.53 -10.89
N ILE A 4 -0.81 1.07 -11.94
CA ILE A 4 -0.10 1.46 -13.18
C ILE A 4 0.95 2.53 -12.86
N GLU A 5 0.61 3.44 -11.98
CA GLU A 5 1.46 4.53 -11.50
C GLU A 5 2.70 4.04 -10.75
N GLU A 6 2.65 2.82 -10.20
CA GLU A 6 3.77 2.23 -9.46
C GLU A 6 4.71 1.43 -10.38
N PHE A 7 4.22 0.73 -11.41
CA PHE A 7 5.06 -0.16 -12.23
C PHE A 7 5.42 0.40 -13.62
N ARG A 8 4.49 1.08 -14.31
CA ARG A 8 4.70 1.55 -15.69
C ARG A 8 5.90 2.51 -15.81
N PRO A 9 6.13 3.46 -14.87
CA PRO A 9 7.30 4.32 -14.93
C PRO A 9 8.62 3.56 -14.96
N HIS A 10 8.71 2.41 -14.28
CA HIS A 10 9.93 1.61 -14.30
C HIS A 10 10.20 1.02 -15.69
N PHE A 11 9.18 0.51 -16.38
CA PHE A 11 9.31 0.02 -17.76
C PHE A 11 9.71 1.14 -18.72
N VAL A 12 9.04 2.30 -18.64
CA VAL A 12 9.34 3.46 -19.50
C VAL A 12 10.76 3.97 -19.29
N LEU A 13 11.19 4.16 -18.04
CA LEU A 13 12.54 4.64 -17.72
C LEU A 13 13.61 3.64 -18.17
N PHE A 14 13.35 2.34 -18.02
CA PHE A 14 14.29 1.32 -18.45
C PHE A 14 14.36 1.22 -19.98
N ASP A 15 13.23 1.35 -20.69
CA ASP A 15 13.22 1.37 -22.16
C ASP A 15 13.99 2.58 -22.71
N GLN A 16 13.77 3.77 -22.14
CA GLN A 16 14.55 4.98 -22.49
C GLN A 16 16.05 4.78 -22.24
N TYR A 17 16.40 4.12 -21.14
CA TYR A 17 17.77 3.77 -20.83
C TYR A 17 18.38 2.83 -21.88
N LEU A 18 17.65 1.78 -22.29
CA LEU A 18 18.09 0.85 -23.34
C LEU A 18 18.28 1.55 -24.69
N GLU A 19 17.38 2.46 -25.06
CA GLU A 19 17.51 3.26 -26.30
C GLU A 19 18.77 4.13 -26.30
N GLN A 20 19.04 4.81 -25.18
CA GLN A 20 20.26 5.61 -25.03
C GLN A 20 21.52 4.74 -25.06
N TRP A 21 21.47 3.57 -24.44
CA TRP A 21 22.58 2.63 -24.44
C TRP A 21 22.91 2.17 -25.86
N LEU A 22 21.90 1.79 -26.65
CA LEU A 22 22.07 1.35 -28.03
C LEU A 22 22.64 2.45 -28.94
N GLN A 23 22.38 3.73 -28.63
CA GLN A 23 22.90 4.87 -29.41
C GLN A 23 24.30 5.32 -29.02
N ARG A 24 24.68 5.22 -27.74
CA ARG A 24 25.88 5.86 -27.19
C ARG A 24 26.88 4.92 -26.52
N GLN A 25 26.54 3.65 -26.33
CA GLN A 25 27.33 2.61 -25.64
C GLN A 25 28.05 3.13 -24.39
N PRO A 26 27.29 3.58 -23.37
CA PRO A 26 27.87 4.02 -22.11
C PRO A 26 28.54 2.85 -21.36
N ASP A 27 29.22 3.19 -20.26
CA ASP A 27 29.95 2.29 -19.38
C ASP A 27 29.18 0.99 -19.02
N LEU A 28 29.90 -0.13 -19.08
CA LEU A 28 29.37 -1.48 -18.85
C LEU A 28 28.96 -1.69 -17.38
N ASP A 29 29.67 -1.09 -16.43
CA ASP A 29 29.34 -1.22 -15.01
C ASP A 29 28.02 -0.52 -14.69
N THR A 30 27.81 0.66 -15.27
CA THR A 30 26.54 1.39 -15.22
C THR A 30 25.39 0.56 -15.79
N TYR A 31 25.61 -0.13 -16.91
CA TYR A 31 24.61 -1.04 -17.49
C TYR A 31 24.25 -2.22 -16.58
N ARG A 32 25.24 -2.89 -16.00
CA ARG A 32 25.00 -3.98 -15.03
C ARG A 32 24.21 -3.51 -13.82
N ILE A 33 24.48 -2.30 -13.32
CA ILE A 33 23.74 -1.71 -12.19
C ILE A 33 22.27 -1.51 -12.57
N HIS A 34 21.98 -0.90 -13.72
CA HIS A 34 20.60 -0.67 -14.17
C HIS A 34 19.84 -1.98 -14.40
N CYS A 35 20.46 -2.97 -15.06
CA CYS A 35 19.87 -4.30 -15.25
C CYS A 35 19.59 -4.99 -13.92
N GLY A 36 20.55 -4.98 -12.99
CA GLY A 36 20.36 -5.58 -11.66
C GLY A 36 19.27 -4.89 -10.83
N GLN A 37 19.10 -3.58 -10.95
CA GLN A 37 17.99 -2.86 -10.33
C GLN A 37 16.64 -3.24 -10.96
N PHE A 38 16.60 -3.36 -12.29
CA PHE A 38 15.38 -3.71 -13.01
C PHE A 38 14.97 -5.17 -12.77
N GLN A 39 15.93 -6.11 -12.70
CA GLN A 39 15.67 -7.50 -12.30
C GLN A 39 15.04 -7.58 -10.90
N ARG A 40 15.55 -6.84 -9.91
CA ARG A 40 14.92 -6.76 -8.57
C ARG A 40 13.50 -6.20 -8.62
N PHE A 41 13.25 -5.26 -9.53
CA PHE A 41 11.90 -4.75 -9.76
C PHE A 41 10.98 -5.83 -10.37
N LEU A 42 11.43 -6.55 -11.41
CA LEU A 42 10.66 -7.63 -12.03
C LEU A 42 10.33 -8.74 -11.03
N ASN A 43 11.27 -9.14 -10.17
CA ASN A 43 11.01 -10.17 -9.14
C ASN A 43 9.92 -9.72 -8.15
N ARG A 44 9.98 -8.46 -7.68
CA ARG A 44 8.92 -7.91 -6.81
C ARG A 44 7.57 -7.85 -7.53
N LEU A 45 7.58 -7.54 -8.82
CA LEU A 45 6.37 -7.48 -9.63
C LEU A 45 5.79 -8.88 -9.89
N GLN A 46 6.63 -9.88 -10.11
CA GLN A 46 6.23 -11.28 -10.23
C GLN A 46 5.52 -11.77 -8.96
N GLU A 47 6.11 -11.54 -7.78
CA GLU A 47 5.47 -11.87 -6.50
C GLU A 47 4.15 -11.12 -6.30
N ARG A 48 4.09 -9.85 -6.73
CA ARG A 48 2.85 -9.06 -6.68
C ARG A 48 1.78 -9.64 -7.59
N VAL A 49 2.14 -10.07 -8.80
CA VAL A 49 1.23 -10.71 -9.75
C VAL A 49 0.75 -12.06 -9.20
N ARG A 50 1.64 -12.87 -8.63
CA ARG A 50 1.30 -14.13 -7.95
C ARG A 50 0.30 -13.91 -6.81
N TRP A 51 0.50 -12.88 -5.99
CA TRP A 51 -0.45 -12.52 -4.96
C TRP A 51 -1.82 -12.18 -5.55
N GLU A 52 -1.87 -11.35 -6.59
CA GLU A 52 -3.12 -10.75 -7.06
C GLU A 52 -3.87 -11.58 -8.11
N TYR A 53 -3.20 -12.49 -8.82
CA TYR A 53 -3.79 -13.33 -9.86
C TYR A 53 -5.02 -14.12 -9.39
N PRO A 54 -5.03 -14.76 -8.20
CA PRO A 54 -6.21 -15.46 -7.69
C PRO A 54 -7.49 -14.61 -7.65
N LEU A 55 -7.39 -13.28 -7.57
CA LEU A 55 -8.55 -12.40 -7.57
C LEU A 55 -9.22 -12.29 -8.95
N VAL A 56 -8.48 -12.59 -10.03
CA VAL A 56 -8.95 -12.46 -11.42
C VAL A 56 -8.90 -13.80 -12.16
N SER A 57 -8.61 -14.91 -11.46
CA SER A 57 -8.36 -16.23 -12.04
C SER A 57 -9.56 -16.83 -12.78
N ALA A 58 -10.78 -16.41 -12.40
CA ALA A 58 -12.01 -16.77 -13.09
C ALA A 58 -12.08 -16.24 -14.55
N GLN A 59 -11.25 -15.26 -14.91
CA GLN A 59 -11.18 -14.69 -16.26
C GLN A 59 -10.13 -15.42 -17.11
N PRO A 60 -10.47 -16.03 -18.26
CA PRO A 60 -9.52 -16.75 -19.11
C PRO A 60 -8.30 -15.93 -19.54
N GLU A 61 -8.49 -14.63 -19.79
CA GLU A 61 -7.44 -13.69 -20.18
C GLU A 61 -6.40 -13.52 -19.07
N ALA A 62 -6.81 -13.62 -17.81
CA ALA A 62 -5.90 -13.55 -16.67
C ALA A 62 -4.91 -14.71 -16.68
N LYS A 63 -5.36 -15.92 -17.04
CA LYS A 63 -4.51 -17.13 -17.05
C LYS A 63 -3.37 -16.99 -18.06
N ASN A 64 -3.68 -16.52 -19.27
CA ASN A 64 -2.67 -16.31 -20.31
C ASN A 64 -1.64 -15.24 -19.89
N ALA A 65 -2.11 -14.11 -19.36
CA ALA A 65 -1.24 -13.05 -18.89
C ALA A 65 -0.36 -13.49 -17.70
N TYR A 66 -0.94 -14.27 -16.77
CA TYR A 66 -0.23 -14.83 -15.63
C TYR A 66 0.88 -15.79 -16.07
N GLN A 67 0.58 -16.72 -16.99
CA GLN A 67 1.57 -17.67 -17.51
C GLN A 67 2.77 -16.98 -18.16
N LYS A 68 2.56 -15.86 -18.87
CA LYS A 68 3.68 -15.05 -19.40
C LYS A 68 4.53 -14.44 -18.28
N LEU A 69 3.88 -13.96 -17.22
CA LEU A 69 4.53 -13.27 -16.10
C LEU A 69 5.21 -14.19 -15.08
N THR A 70 4.86 -15.47 -15.07
CA THR A 70 5.46 -16.47 -14.17
C THR A 70 6.13 -17.63 -14.90
N GLY A 71 6.21 -17.57 -16.23
CA GLY A 71 6.73 -18.64 -17.08
C GLY A 71 7.88 -18.18 -17.97
N VAL A 72 7.92 -18.73 -19.18
CA VAL A 72 9.06 -18.62 -20.10
C VAL A 72 9.42 -17.17 -20.43
N THR A 73 8.44 -16.29 -20.64
CA THR A 73 8.69 -14.88 -20.98
C THR A 73 9.40 -14.14 -19.85
N MET A 74 9.02 -14.35 -18.59
CA MET A 74 9.69 -13.77 -17.43
C MET A 74 11.12 -14.31 -17.28
N SER A 75 11.31 -15.63 -17.37
CA SER A 75 12.64 -16.25 -17.30
C SER A 75 13.56 -15.76 -18.42
N LYS A 76 13.01 -15.61 -19.63
CA LYS A 76 13.71 -15.05 -20.79
C LYS A 76 14.13 -13.60 -20.55
N ALA A 77 13.25 -12.76 -20.00
CA ALA A 77 13.60 -11.38 -19.66
C ALA A 77 14.72 -11.33 -18.61
N GLN A 78 14.65 -12.16 -17.56
CA GLN A 78 15.68 -12.24 -16.52
C GLN A 78 17.04 -12.65 -17.10
N TYR A 79 17.04 -13.65 -17.99
CA TYR A 79 18.24 -14.10 -18.72
C TYR A 79 18.84 -12.97 -19.58
N LEU A 80 18.02 -12.34 -20.43
CA LEU A 80 18.48 -11.26 -21.31
C LEU A 80 18.97 -10.02 -20.57
N LEU A 81 18.46 -9.74 -19.37
CA LEU A 81 18.98 -8.69 -18.49
C LEU A 81 20.37 -9.02 -17.91
N GLY A 82 20.75 -10.30 -17.86
CA GLY A 82 22.06 -10.77 -17.41
C GLY A 82 23.14 -10.74 -18.49
N GLU A 83 22.76 -10.58 -19.76
CA GLU A 83 23.69 -10.51 -20.89
C GLU A 83 24.52 -9.22 -20.86
N PRO A 84 25.77 -9.23 -21.36
CA PRO A 84 26.69 -8.10 -21.27
C PRO A 84 26.28 -6.92 -22.16
N GLN A 85 25.36 -7.12 -23.10
CA GLN A 85 24.84 -6.07 -23.97
C GLN A 85 23.32 -6.24 -24.15
N PRO A 86 22.54 -5.15 -24.22
CA PRO A 86 21.12 -5.21 -24.49
C PRO A 86 20.85 -5.61 -25.94
N THR A 87 19.80 -6.40 -26.12
CA THR A 87 19.35 -6.87 -27.43
C THR A 87 18.00 -6.27 -27.79
N HIS A 88 17.68 -6.19 -29.09
CA HIS A 88 16.30 -5.87 -29.52
C HIS A 88 15.27 -6.86 -28.97
N GLU A 89 15.70 -8.11 -28.75
CA GLU A 89 14.90 -9.16 -28.14
C GLU A 89 14.54 -8.85 -26.68
N LEU A 90 15.45 -8.26 -25.89
CA LEU A 90 15.17 -7.79 -24.54
C LEU A 90 14.03 -6.76 -24.56
N LYS A 91 14.12 -5.76 -25.45
CA LYS A 91 13.09 -4.72 -25.57
C LYS A 91 11.71 -5.31 -25.88
N ASN A 92 11.61 -6.19 -26.88
CA ASN A 92 10.35 -6.84 -27.23
C ASN A 92 9.80 -7.69 -26.08
N THR A 93 10.66 -8.42 -25.38
CA THR A 93 10.27 -9.26 -24.23
C THR A 93 9.73 -8.40 -23.08
N LEU A 94 10.37 -7.27 -22.79
CA LEU A 94 9.91 -6.34 -21.74
C LEU A 94 8.58 -5.67 -22.10
N GLN A 95 8.37 -5.33 -23.37
CA GLN A 95 7.08 -4.81 -23.85
C GLN A 95 5.97 -5.84 -23.69
N GLU A 96 6.22 -7.11 -24.02
CA GLU A 96 5.25 -8.20 -23.82
C GLU A 96 4.89 -8.39 -22.34
N LEU A 97 5.88 -8.33 -21.45
CA LEU A 97 5.64 -8.38 -20.01
C LEU A 97 4.79 -7.19 -19.55
N CYS A 98 5.13 -5.97 -19.98
CA CYS A 98 4.37 -4.75 -19.65
C CYS A 98 2.90 -4.88 -20.05
N LEU A 99 2.63 -5.32 -21.29
CA LEU A 99 1.27 -5.55 -21.78
C LEU A 99 0.52 -6.62 -20.96
N SER A 100 1.21 -7.69 -20.56
CA SER A 100 0.62 -8.74 -19.72
C SER A 100 0.23 -8.21 -18.33
N ILE A 101 1.05 -7.35 -17.73
CA ILE A 101 0.75 -6.72 -16.43
C ILE A 101 -0.43 -5.77 -16.57
N GLU A 102 -0.48 -4.99 -17.65
CA GLU A 102 -1.59 -4.08 -17.94
C GLU A 102 -2.91 -4.84 -18.16
N SER A 103 -2.86 -6.01 -18.82
CA SER A 103 -4.02 -6.89 -18.96
C SER A 103 -4.57 -7.33 -17.59
N ILE A 104 -3.71 -7.86 -16.70
CA ILE A 104 -4.14 -8.23 -15.33
C ILE A 104 -4.69 -7.03 -14.59
N ARG A 105 -4.03 -5.87 -14.71
CA ARG A 105 -4.46 -4.63 -14.07
C ARG A 105 -5.84 -4.16 -14.54
N ASN A 106 -6.14 -4.27 -15.84
CA ASN A 106 -7.42 -3.90 -16.40
C ASN A 106 -8.54 -4.79 -15.84
N LEU A 107 -8.29 -6.10 -15.73
CA LEU A 107 -9.22 -7.03 -15.06
C LEU A 107 -9.42 -6.66 -13.59
N GLN A 108 -8.37 -6.21 -12.89
CA GLN A 108 -8.49 -5.73 -11.51
C GLN A 108 -9.34 -4.46 -11.36
N VAL A 109 -9.46 -3.61 -12.40
CA VAL A 109 -10.36 -2.43 -12.37
C VAL A 109 -11.82 -2.88 -12.23
N ALA A 110 -12.18 -4.00 -12.88
CA ALA A 110 -13.54 -4.52 -12.92
C ALA A 110 -13.92 -5.31 -11.65
N LEU A 111 -12.99 -5.54 -10.72
CA LEU A 111 -13.28 -6.27 -9.49
C LEU A 111 -14.25 -5.50 -8.59
N PRO A 112 -15.18 -6.19 -7.91
CA PRO A 112 -16.16 -5.54 -7.06
C PRO A 112 -15.50 -4.91 -5.84
N LYS A 113 -16.05 -3.77 -5.40
CA LYS A 113 -15.71 -3.09 -4.15
C LYS A 113 -16.74 -3.47 -3.09
N LEU A 114 -16.52 -4.60 -2.45
CA LEU A 114 -17.35 -5.15 -1.37
C LEU A 114 -16.99 -4.57 0.00
N SER A 115 -15.76 -4.07 0.16
CA SER A 115 -15.27 -3.38 1.36
C SER A 115 -14.24 -2.30 1.01
N GLU A 116 -14.21 -1.22 1.80
CA GLU A 116 -13.15 -0.18 1.73
C GLU A 116 -11.81 -0.68 2.26
N VAL A 117 -11.83 -1.77 3.04
CA VAL A 117 -10.62 -2.40 3.59
C VAL A 117 -10.09 -3.39 2.57
N ARG A 118 -8.95 -3.06 1.94
CA ARG A 118 -8.35 -3.85 0.85
C ARG A 118 -8.30 -5.35 1.14
N ILE A 119 -7.76 -5.76 2.30
CA ILE A 119 -7.57 -7.19 2.61
C ILE A 119 -8.90 -7.93 2.80
N LEU A 120 -9.91 -7.27 3.39
CA LEU A 120 -11.26 -7.83 3.50
C LEU A 120 -11.92 -7.91 2.13
N ASN A 121 -11.75 -6.88 1.28
CA ASN A 121 -12.26 -6.91 -0.09
C ASN A 121 -11.67 -8.07 -0.89
N GLU A 122 -10.36 -8.32 -0.77
CA GLU A 122 -9.70 -9.46 -1.41
C GLU A 122 -10.30 -10.80 -0.93
N ILE A 123 -10.52 -10.97 0.38
CA ILE A 123 -11.17 -12.18 0.94
C ILE A 123 -12.60 -12.36 0.38
N LEU A 124 -13.40 -11.31 0.38
CA LEU A 124 -14.78 -11.35 -0.11
C LEU A 124 -14.85 -11.68 -1.61
N ILE A 125 -13.93 -11.13 -2.41
CA ILE A 125 -13.78 -11.48 -3.83
C ILE A 125 -13.48 -12.97 -3.99
N LEU A 126 -12.49 -13.50 -3.26
CA LEU A 126 -12.11 -14.91 -3.38
C LEU A 126 -13.29 -15.84 -3.02
N ILE A 127 -13.99 -15.57 -1.92
CA ILE A 127 -15.15 -16.39 -1.52
C ILE A 127 -16.28 -16.31 -2.57
N SER A 128 -16.49 -15.14 -3.20
CA SER A 128 -17.51 -15.00 -4.25
C SER A 128 -17.24 -15.85 -5.51
N GLN A 129 -15.98 -16.25 -5.73
CA GLN A 129 -15.55 -17.06 -6.88
C GLN A 129 -15.69 -18.58 -6.65
N ARG A 130 -16.11 -19.01 -5.46
CA ARG A 130 -16.24 -20.42 -5.07
C ARG A 130 -17.19 -21.25 -5.93
N GLN A 131 -18.03 -20.62 -6.76
CA GLN A 131 -18.89 -21.34 -7.70
C GLN A 131 -18.12 -22.02 -8.85
N ALA A 132 -16.81 -21.80 -9.00
CA ALA A 132 -15.97 -22.53 -9.94
C ALA A 132 -15.69 -23.97 -9.46
N GLU A 133 -15.75 -24.94 -10.38
CA GLU A 133 -15.67 -26.40 -10.16
C GLU A 133 -14.40 -26.89 -9.40
N SER A 134 -13.43 -26.01 -9.15
CA SER A 134 -12.30 -26.21 -8.25
C SER A 134 -11.99 -24.94 -7.46
N PHE A 135 -12.48 -24.86 -6.22
CA PHE A 135 -12.15 -23.76 -5.32
C PHE A 135 -10.79 -23.98 -4.66
N ASP A 136 -9.77 -23.29 -5.16
CA ASP A 136 -8.46 -23.24 -4.51
C ASP A 136 -8.56 -22.40 -3.21
N THR A 137 -8.25 -23.03 -2.08
CA THR A 137 -8.34 -22.43 -0.75
C THR A 137 -7.04 -21.76 -0.31
N GLU A 138 -5.90 -22.05 -0.95
CA GLU A 138 -4.59 -21.49 -0.60
C GLU A 138 -4.58 -19.94 -0.64
N PRO A 139 -5.16 -19.27 -1.65
CA PRO A 139 -5.22 -17.81 -1.69
C PRO A 139 -5.99 -17.18 -0.53
N LEU A 140 -6.97 -17.89 0.04
CA LEU A 140 -7.75 -17.44 1.18
C LEU A 140 -6.98 -17.68 2.48
N GLN A 141 -6.40 -18.87 2.66
CA GLN A 141 -5.57 -19.22 3.81
C GLN A 141 -4.38 -18.27 3.99
N THR A 142 -3.74 -17.84 2.90
CA THR A 142 -2.62 -16.89 2.92
C THR A 142 -3.02 -15.46 3.32
N ARG A 143 -4.30 -15.08 3.15
CA ARG A 143 -4.80 -13.72 3.42
C ARG A 143 -5.38 -13.53 4.81
N LEU A 144 -6.01 -14.57 5.35
CA LEU A 144 -6.70 -14.51 6.65
C LEU A 144 -5.82 -14.00 7.79
N PRO A 145 -4.56 -14.44 7.97
CA PRO A 145 -3.70 -13.92 9.04
C PRO A 145 -3.49 -12.41 8.96
N SER A 146 -3.36 -11.87 7.74
CA SER A 146 -3.21 -10.42 7.51
C SER A 146 -4.50 -9.66 7.84
N ALA A 147 -5.67 -10.24 7.55
CA ALA A 147 -6.95 -9.65 7.91
C ALA A 147 -7.19 -9.65 9.42
N ILE A 148 -6.91 -10.77 10.11
CA ILE A 148 -7.02 -10.90 11.57
C ILE A 148 -6.08 -9.91 12.27
N LYS A 149 -4.85 -9.77 11.77
CA LYS A 149 -3.91 -8.76 12.27
C LYS A 149 -4.45 -7.36 12.07
N TRP A 150 -4.99 -7.03 10.89
CA TRP A 150 -5.60 -5.73 10.64
C TRP A 150 -6.76 -5.42 11.60
N VAL A 151 -7.61 -6.40 11.92
CA VAL A 151 -8.67 -6.24 12.94
C VAL A 151 -8.06 -5.92 14.30
N SER A 152 -7.05 -6.69 14.73
CA SER A 152 -6.39 -6.49 16.02
C SER A 152 -5.71 -5.11 16.13
N ASP A 153 -5.02 -4.67 15.08
CA ASP A 153 -4.46 -3.32 15.03
C ASP A 153 -5.60 -2.27 15.11
N SER A 154 -6.74 -2.52 14.47
CA SER A 154 -7.88 -1.61 14.46
C SER A 154 -8.54 -1.51 15.84
N GLU A 155 -8.67 -2.63 16.57
CA GLU A 155 -9.13 -2.67 17.98
C GLU A 155 -8.28 -1.75 18.87
N MET A 156 -6.94 -1.78 18.73
CA MET A 156 -6.05 -0.88 19.46
C MET A 156 -6.35 0.60 19.14
N GLY A 157 -6.53 0.92 17.87
CA GLY A 157 -6.86 2.28 17.44
C GLY A 157 -8.22 2.76 17.98
N TRP A 158 -9.22 1.87 18.06
CA TRP A 158 -10.53 2.19 18.61
C TRP A 158 -10.55 2.27 20.13
N SER A 159 -9.77 1.44 20.81
CA SER A 159 -9.51 1.58 22.25
C SER A 159 -8.89 2.93 22.58
N LEU A 160 -7.90 3.35 21.79
CA LEU A 160 -7.29 4.67 21.92
C LEU A 160 -8.31 5.79 21.75
N PHE A 161 -9.16 5.70 20.73
CA PHE A 161 -10.22 6.69 20.51
C PHE A 161 -11.20 6.77 21.68
N ALA A 162 -11.65 5.63 22.22
CA ALA A 162 -12.54 5.60 23.38
C ALA A 162 -11.93 6.31 24.60
N ARG A 163 -10.60 6.21 24.81
CA ARG A 163 -9.90 6.96 25.86
C ARG A 163 -9.84 8.46 25.60
N GLN A 164 -9.61 8.85 24.35
CA GLN A 164 -9.49 10.26 23.96
C GLN A 164 -10.85 10.98 23.89
N PHE A 165 -11.93 10.23 23.64
CA PHE A 165 -13.29 10.74 23.48
C PHE A 165 -14.29 9.93 24.31
N PRO A 166 -14.21 9.97 25.65
CA PRO A 166 -15.05 9.12 26.52
C PRO A 166 -16.55 9.41 26.41
N GLY A 167 -16.95 10.60 25.91
CA GLY A 167 -18.35 10.95 25.65
C GLY A 167 -18.92 10.42 24.32
N ALA A 168 -18.09 9.80 23.46
CA ALA A 168 -18.49 9.32 22.13
C ALA A 168 -18.91 7.83 22.13
N THR A 169 -19.59 7.38 23.18
CA THR A 169 -19.99 5.97 23.37
C THR A 169 -20.85 5.42 22.24
N SER A 170 -21.73 6.25 21.68
CA SER A 170 -22.55 5.92 20.50
C SER A 170 -21.73 5.65 19.23
N VAL A 171 -20.45 6.00 19.20
CA VAL A 171 -19.54 5.79 18.06
C VAL A 171 -18.61 4.61 18.34
N HIS A 172 -17.93 4.60 19.48
CA HIS A 172 -16.87 3.60 19.72
C HIS A 172 -17.40 2.22 20.16
N GLU A 173 -18.51 2.14 20.91
CA GLU A 173 -19.03 0.82 21.34
C GLU A 173 -19.54 -0.02 20.17
N PRO A 174 -20.36 0.52 19.23
CA PRO A 174 -20.78 -0.25 18.07
C PRO A 174 -19.60 -0.67 17.19
N ALA A 175 -18.61 0.22 17.00
CA ALA A 175 -17.40 -0.09 16.23
C ALA A 175 -16.59 -1.24 16.86
N GLN A 176 -16.44 -1.26 18.19
CA GLN A 176 -15.78 -2.35 18.92
C GLN A 176 -16.54 -3.67 18.79
N ARG A 177 -17.89 -3.64 18.83
CA ARG A 177 -18.71 -4.84 18.59
C ARG A 177 -18.52 -5.38 17.17
N SER A 178 -18.55 -4.52 16.16
CA SER A 178 -18.30 -4.92 14.77
C SER A 178 -16.90 -5.50 14.57
N LEU A 179 -15.87 -4.94 15.22
CA LEU A 179 -14.51 -5.49 15.19
C LEU A 179 -14.43 -6.87 15.83
N ALA A 180 -15.08 -7.07 16.98
CA ALA A 180 -15.12 -8.37 17.65
C ALA A 180 -15.80 -9.44 16.78
N ILE A 181 -16.92 -9.09 16.12
CA ILE A 181 -17.61 -9.98 15.17
C ILE A 181 -16.70 -10.29 13.98
N LEU A 182 -16.10 -9.26 13.36
CA LEU A 182 -15.15 -9.44 12.24
C LEU A 182 -14.02 -10.39 12.62
N LYS A 183 -13.42 -10.23 13.80
CA LYS A 183 -12.35 -11.09 14.29
C LYS A 183 -12.80 -12.53 14.42
N ALA A 184 -13.95 -12.75 15.05
CA ALA A 184 -14.52 -14.08 15.25
C ALA A 184 -14.84 -14.77 13.91
N GLU A 185 -15.43 -14.05 12.96
CA GLU A 185 -15.74 -14.60 11.63
C GLU A 185 -14.49 -14.95 10.85
N LEU A 186 -13.45 -14.11 10.88
CA LEU A 186 -12.18 -14.39 10.19
C LEU A 186 -11.43 -15.57 10.84
N GLN A 187 -11.43 -15.67 12.17
CA GLN A 187 -10.85 -16.81 12.89
C GLN A 187 -11.63 -18.11 12.65
N LYS A 188 -12.96 -18.00 12.53
CA LYS A 188 -13.81 -19.11 12.15
C LYS A 188 -13.49 -19.58 10.73
N MET A 189 -13.43 -18.67 9.75
CA MET A 189 -13.00 -19.00 8.38
C MET A 189 -11.64 -19.69 8.36
N GLU A 190 -10.68 -19.23 9.19
CA GLU A 190 -9.36 -19.85 9.28
C GLU A 190 -9.42 -21.30 9.80
N THR A 191 -10.24 -21.56 10.82
CA THR A 191 -10.46 -22.90 11.36
C THR A 191 -11.17 -23.80 10.34
N ASP A 192 -12.27 -23.32 9.77
CA ASP A 192 -13.10 -24.02 8.78
C ASP A 192 -12.25 -24.45 7.56
N LEU A 193 -11.33 -23.60 7.08
CA LEU A 193 -10.41 -23.92 6.00
C LEU A 193 -9.35 -24.96 6.35
N ARG A 194 -8.93 -25.03 7.63
CA ARG A 194 -7.98 -26.07 8.09
C ARG A 194 -8.69 -27.42 8.22
N GLU A 195 -9.95 -27.41 8.60
CA GLU A 195 -10.80 -28.60 8.75
C GLU A 195 -11.44 -29.04 7.43
N ALA A 196 -11.20 -28.30 6.34
CA ALA A 196 -11.81 -28.49 5.03
C ALA A 196 -13.36 -28.43 5.04
N ASP A 197 -13.96 -27.79 6.05
CA ASP A 197 -15.38 -27.45 6.06
C ASP A 197 -15.58 -26.11 5.36
N LEU A 198 -16.20 -26.14 4.18
CA LEU A 198 -16.45 -24.93 3.40
C LEU A 198 -17.91 -24.46 3.53
N SER A 199 -18.77 -25.17 4.27
CA SER A 199 -20.23 -24.92 4.30
C SER A 199 -20.60 -23.53 4.83
N SER A 200 -19.81 -23.00 5.76
CA SER A 200 -20.02 -21.74 6.48
C SER A 200 -19.48 -20.50 5.77
N LEU A 201 -18.56 -20.67 4.79
CA LEU A 201 -17.76 -19.56 4.25
C LEU A 201 -18.59 -18.43 3.65
N THR A 202 -19.68 -18.76 2.96
CA THR A 202 -20.57 -17.76 2.36
C THR A 202 -21.27 -16.91 3.42
N ALA A 203 -21.80 -17.55 4.48
CA ALA A 203 -22.44 -16.86 5.58
C ALA A 203 -21.44 -15.98 6.35
N ALA A 204 -20.24 -16.48 6.59
CA ALA A 204 -19.16 -15.73 7.22
C ALA A 204 -18.74 -14.52 6.34
N ALA A 205 -18.68 -14.68 5.02
CA ALA A 205 -18.38 -13.57 4.10
C ALA A 205 -19.46 -12.49 4.10
N GLU A 206 -20.74 -12.87 4.17
CA GLU A 206 -21.83 -11.91 4.30
C GLU A 206 -21.76 -11.12 5.62
N SER A 207 -21.44 -11.81 6.71
CA SER A 207 -21.18 -11.22 8.04
C SER A 207 -20.02 -10.22 7.96
N VAL A 208 -18.87 -10.63 7.41
CA VAL A 208 -17.70 -9.76 7.22
C VAL A 208 -18.02 -8.55 6.37
N ARG A 209 -18.78 -8.71 5.27
CA ARG A 209 -19.21 -7.59 4.43
C ARG A 209 -20.03 -6.60 5.24
N ARG A 210 -21.07 -7.07 5.95
CA ARG A 210 -21.97 -6.23 6.77
C ARG A 210 -21.20 -5.46 7.82
N GLU A 211 -20.40 -6.15 8.63
CA GLU A 211 -19.65 -5.51 9.72
C GLU A 211 -18.56 -4.56 9.20
N SER A 212 -17.96 -4.84 8.04
CA SER A 212 -17.02 -3.90 7.41
C SER A 212 -17.70 -2.59 6.96
N GLN A 213 -18.96 -2.66 6.49
CA GLN A 213 -19.74 -1.47 6.12
C GLN A 213 -20.14 -0.67 7.37
N THR A 214 -20.58 -1.36 8.42
CA THR A 214 -20.86 -0.76 9.73
C THR A 214 -19.62 -0.03 10.25
N LEU A 215 -18.46 -0.69 10.29
CA LEU A 215 -17.23 -0.09 10.76
C LEU A 215 -16.79 1.13 9.91
N ALA A 216 -16.96 1.09 8.59
CA ALA A 216 -16.63 2.21 7.72
C ALA A 216 -17.45 3.48 8.06
N SER A 217 -18.73 3.33 8.39
CA SER A 217 -19.59 4.45 8.82
C SER A 217 -19.13 5.07 10.15
N PHE A 218 -18.68 4.24 11.09
CA PHE A 218 -18.16 4.73 12.37
C PHE A 218 -16.77 5.34 12.22
N GLU A 219 -15.90 4.81 11.34
CA GLU A 219 -14.59 5.41 11.07
C GLU A 219 -14.74 6.80 10.44
N ALA A 220 -15.70 7.00 9.52
CA ALA A 220 -16.01 8.32 8.98
C ALA A 220 -16.45 9.30 10.10
N THR A 221 -17.33 8.85 10.99
CA THR A 221 -17.81 9.63 12.14
C THR A 221 -16.66 9.98 13.10
N ARG A 222 -15.80 9.00 13.41
CA ARG A 222 -14.60 9.16 14.23
C ARG A 222 -13.66 10.21 13.64
N LEU A 223 -13.35 10.10 12.34
CA LEU A 223 -12.45 11.04 11.66
C LEU A 223 -13.01 12.46 11.66
N GLN A 224 -14.33 12.62 11.54
CA GLN A 224 -14.97 13.93 11.60
C GLN A 224 -14.83 14.54 13.01
N LEU A 225 -15.12 13.77 14.07
CA LEU A 225 -14.95 14.22 15.46
C LEU A 225 -13.49 14.60 15.78
N GLU A 226 -12.52 13.83 15.30
CA GLU A 226 -11.10 14.11 15.49
C GLU A 226 -10.65 15.40 14.78
N LYS A 227 -11.22 15.70 13.61
CA LYS A 227 -10.96 16.95 12.88
C LYS A 227 -11.56 18.15 13.59
N ASP A 228 -12.84 18.06 13.96
CA ASP A 228 -13.59 19.17 14.57
C ASP A 228 -13.01 19.61 15.92
N THR A 229 -12.33 18.69 16.62
CA THR A 229 -11.74 18.95 17.94
C THR A 229 -10.26 19.33 17.93
N SER A 230 -9.54 19.19 16.81
CA SER A 230 -8.08 19.38 16.78
C SER A 230 -7.61 20.60 15.98
N GLY A 231 -8.34 20.97 14.92
CA GLY A 231 -7.83 21.91 13.92
C GLY A 231 -6.54 21.45 13.23
N TRP A 232 -6.14 20.18 13.39
CA TRP A 232 -4.91 19.62 12.85
C TRP A 232 -5.08 19.24 11.38
N GLU A 233 -4.25 19.82 10.51
CA GLU A 233 -4.27 19.56 9.06
C GLU A 233 -3.25 18.48 8.62
N GLY A 234 -2.47 17.91 9.54
CA GLY A 234 -1.48 16.87 9.24
C GLY A 234 -2.04 15.44 9.32
N ASP A 235 -1.15 14.45 9.35
CA ASP A 235 -1.55 13.04 9.48
C ASP A 235 -2.29 12.73 10.80
N VAL A 236 -3.42 12.02 10.72
CA VAL A 236 -4.25 11.71 11.89
C VAL A 236 -3.59 10.71 12.84
N HIS A 237 -2.78 9.77 12.33
CA HIS A 237 -2.10 8.78 13.17
C HIS A 237 -1.03 9.46 14.02
N LEU A 238 -0.33 10.45 13.47
CA LEU A 238 0.61 11.26 14.23
C LEU A 238 -0.09 12.06 15.33
N LEU A 239 -1.24 12.66 15.04
CA LEU A 239 -2.04 13.38 16.03
C LEU A 239 -2.49 12.46 17.18
N ARG A 240 -3.02 11.27 16.84
CA ARG A 240 -3.48 10.27 17.82
C ARG A 240 -2.34 9.82 18.73
N ALA A 241 -1.17 9.50 18.16
CA ALA A 241 0.02 9.13 18.91
C ALA A 241 0.51 10.26 19.83
N ARG A 242 0.48 11.51 19.34
CA ARG A 242 0.92 12.69 20.10
C ARG A 242 0.03 12.94 21.32
N ARG A 243 -1.29 12.95 21.15
CA ARG A 243 -2.25 13.13 22.25
C ARG A 243 -2.08 12.07 23.33
N GLU A 244 -1.89 10.83 22.90
CA GLU A 244 -1.67 9.72 23.82
C GLU A 244 -0.36 9.90 24.61
N ASN A 245 0.73 10.28 23.93
CA ASN A 245 2.03 10.48 24.55
C ASN A 245 2.05 11.67 25.51
N GLU A 246 1.39 12.78 25.19
CA GLU A 246 1.29 13.97 26.05
C GLU A 246 0.54 13.67 27.37
N SER A 247 -0.31 12.64 27.39
CA SER A 247 -1.12 12.27 28.55
C SER A 247 -0.48 11.25 29.49
N ARG A 248 0.71 10.71 29.18
CA ARG A 248 1.30 9.57 29.91
C ARG A 248 2.81 9.70 30.17
N ALA A 249 3.25 9.12 31.29
CA ALA A 249 4.66 8.98 31.61
C ALA A 249 5.36 7.83 30.86
N ILE A 250 4.60 6.89 30.29
CA ILE A 250 5.08 5.72 29.55
C ILE A 250 4.42 5.72 28.17
N VAL A 251 5.20 5.45 27.13
CA VAL A 251 4.69 5.30 25.75
C VAL A 251 3.80 4.06 25.68
N SER A 252 2.51 4.25 25.42
CA SER A 252 1.55 3.14 25.35
C SER A 252 1.69 2.36 24.04
N ALA A 253 1.30 1.09 24.06
CA ALA A 253 1.32 0.23 22.87
C ALA A 253 0.43 0.79 21.74
N GLU A 254 -0.66 1.48 22.07
CA GLU A 254 -1.50 2.15 21.09
C GLU A 254 -0.79 3.34 20.42
N ALA A 255 -0.03 4.14 21.18
CA ALA A 255 0.78 5.22 20.59
C ALA A 255 1.86 4.68 19.65
N VAL A 256 2.53 3.57 20.03
CA VAL A 256 3.50 2.87 19.18
C VAL A 256 2.83 2.37 17.89
N SER A 257 1.64 1.79 17.99
CA SER A 257 0.87 1.29 16.84
C SER A 257 0.50 2.43 15.85
N GLU A 258 0.03 3.58 16.36
CA GLU A 258 -0.26 4.74 15.52
C GLU A 258 1.00 5.32 14.87
N LEU A 259 2.14 5.35 15.56
CA LEU A 259 3.44 5.73 14.96
C LEU A 259 3.87 4.77 13.84
N HIS A 260 3.70 3.46 14.02
CA HIS A 260 3.94 2.47 12.96
C HIS A 260 3.08 2.74 11.72
N ARG A 261 1.79 3.06 11.92
CA ARG A 261 0.87 3.41 10.83
C ARG A 261 1.29 4.67 10.11
N TYR A 262 1.62 5.72 10.86
CA TYR A 262 2.15 6.98 10.34
C TYR A 262 3.36 6.75 9.43
N PHE A 263 4.40 6.07 9.94
CA PHE A 263 5.63 5.85 9.17
C PHE A 263 5.41 4.98 7.93
N SER A 264 4.54 3.98 8.03
CA SER A 264 4.19 3.11 6.89
C SER A 264 3.43 3.88 5.81
N ASN A 265 2.43 4.67 6.21
CA ASN A 265 1.61 5.46 5.29
C ASN A 265 2.43 6.54 4.58
N ARG A 266 3.28 7.27 5.30
CA ARG A 266 4.12 8.33 4.73
C ARG A 266 5.26 7.80 3.87
N THR A 267 5.85 6.66 4.21
CA THR A 267 6.80 5.97 3.32
C THR A 267 6.17 5.71 1.94
N ARG A 268 4.97 5.13 1.92
CA ARG A 268 4.25 4.83 0.67
C ARG A 268 3.89 6.10 -0.09
N THR A 269 3.43 7.13 0.62
CA THR A 269 3.04 8.42 0.02
C THR A 269 4.23 9.08 -0.67
N LEU A 270 5.39 9.15 0.01
CA LEU A 270 6.61 9.71 -0.56
C LEU A 270 7.15 8.91 -1.74
N ALA A 271 7.09 7.57 -1.69
CA ALA A 271 7.50 6.73 -2.81
C ALA A 271 6.70 7.06 -4.09
N ASN A 272 5.38 7.19 -3.96
CA ASN A 272 4.51 7.58 -5.07
C ASN A 272 4.81 9.01 -5.56
N LEU A 273 5.01 9.95 -4.65
CA LEU A 273 5.33 11.34 -4.96
C LEU A 273 6.66 11.45 -5.72
N ARG A 274 7.68 10.67 -5.33
CA ARG A 274 8.97 10.59 -6.05
C ARG A 274 8.79 10.02 -7.45
N LEU A 275 8.01 8.94 -7.60
CA LEU A 275 7.76 8.33 -8.92
C LEU A 275 7.05 9.31 -9.86
N GLN A 276 6.03 10.02 -9.39
CA GLN A 276 5.31 11.03 -10.18
C GLN A 276 6.22 12.17 -10.65
N ASN A 277 7.19 12.58 -9.85
CA ASN A 277 8.10 13.68 -10.18
C ASN A 277 9.37 13.23 -10.95
N ARG A 278 9.68 11.94 -11.03
CA ARG A 278 10.78 11.42 -11.86
C ARG A 278 10.46 11.37 -13.35
N GLY A 279 9.17 11.32 -13.73
CA GLY A 279 8.72 11.26 -15.12
C GLY A 279 8.45 12.62 -15.78
N ARG A 280 8.59 13.72 -15.04
CA ARG A 280 8.45 15.10 -15.57
C ARG A 280 9.83 15.77 -15.49
N ASN A 281 10.20 16.46 -16.56
CA ASN A 281 11.49 17.15 -16.81
C ASN A 281 12.46 17.29 -15.61
N PRO A 282 13.74 16.86 -15.73
CA PRO A 282 14.73 16.85 -14.65
C PRO A 282 15.24 18.25 -14.22
N ARG A 283 14.58 19.34 -14.59
CA ARG A 283 15.00 20.73 -14.33
C ARG A 283 14.11 21.51 -13.35
N GLU A 284 13.16 20.87 -12.66
CA GLU A 284 12.26 21.60 -11.76
C GLU A 284 12.67 21.50 -10.29
N GLU A 285 12.79 22.66 -9.62
CA GLU A 285 12.95 22.82 -8.16
C GLU A 285 12.01 21.92 -7.32
N LYS A 286 10.90 21.47 -7.91
CA LYS A 286 9.92 20.56 -7.31
C LYS A 286 10.52 19.18 -7.02
N SER A 287 11.29 18.61 -7.95
CA SER A 287 11.92 17.30 -7.77
C SER A 287 12.93 17.31 -6.61
N GLU A 288 13.74 18.37 -6.55
CA GLU A 288 14.71 18.58 -5.46
C GLU A 288 14.04 18.73 -4.09
N ARG A 289 12.91 19.45 -4.01
CA ARG A 289 12.13 19.60 -2.77
C ARG A 289 11.53 18.27 -2.30
N VAL A 290 11.02 17.44 -3.22
CA VAL A 290 10.49 16.11 -2.89
C VAL A 290 11.61 15.17 -2.41
N GLU A 291 12.77 15.21 -3.06
CA GLU A 291 13.95 14.42 -2.65
C GLU A 291 14.48 14.88 -1.28
N LYS A 292 14.51 16.19 -1.00
CA LYS A 292 14.87 16.73 0.32
C LYS A 292 13.94 16.22 1.42
N LEU A 293 12.61 16.36 1.24
CA LEU A 293 11.64 15.85 2.22
C LEU A 293 11.76 14.33 2.41
N SER A 294 12.06 13.59 1.34
CA SER A 294 12.26 12.14 1.39
C SER A 294 13.50 11.75 2.20
N LYS A 295 14.60 12.52 2.10
CA LYS A 295 15.80 12.33 2.91
C LYS A 295 15.52 12.62 4.38
N GLU A 296 14.89 13.76 4.68
CA GLU A 296 14.49 14.13 6.05
C GLU A 296 13.58 13.06 6.67
N PHE A 297 12.57 12.58 5.94
CA PHE A 297 11.68 11.54 6.42
C PHE A 297 12.40 10.20 6.65
N THR A 298 13.41 9.88 5.83
CA THR A 298 14.21 8.67 6.02
C THR A 298 14.98 8.72 7.34
N GLN A 299 15.47 9.90 7.75
CA GLN A 299 16.11 10.10 9.06
C GLN A 299 15.11 9.93 10.20
N LEU A 300 13.90 10.51 10.09
CA LEU A 300 12.84 10.32 11.08
C LEU A 300 12.45 8.85 11.23
N ARG A 301 12.35 8.12 10.11
CA ARG A 301 12.06 6.69 10.11
C ARG A 301 13.19 5.88 10.76
N ALA A 302 14.44 6.23 10.52
CA ALA A 302 15.58 5.56 11.17
C ALA A 302 15.59 5.82 12.68
N ALA A 303 15.32 7.06 13.11
CA ALA A 303 15.18 7.40 14.53
C ALA A 303 14.04 6.61 15.19
N TRP A 304 12.90 6.46 14.49
CA TRP A 304 11.81 5.61 14.95
C TRP A 304 12.22 4.14 15.09
N GLN A 305 12.86 3.58 14.08
CA GLN A 305 13.34 2.19 14.12
C GLN A 305 14.32 1.97 15.28
N SER A 306 15.18 2.94 15.57
CA SER A 306 16.08 2.90 16.72
C SER A 306 15.31 2.94 18.04
N ALA A 307 14.33 3.83 18.19
CA ALA A 307 13.51 3.94 19.39
C ALA A 307 12.71 2.65 19.68
N CYS A 308 12.28 1.93 18.63
CA CYS A 308 11.58 0.66 18.77
C CYS A 308 12.46 -0.51 19.25
N MET A 309 13.78 -0.35 19.30
CA MET A 309 14.66 -1.39 19.86
C MET A 309 14.60 -1.43 21.40
N GLU A 310 14.11 -0.37 22.03
CA GLU A 310 13.85 -0.31 23.48
C GLU A 310 12.39 -0.71 23.77
N THR A 311 12.16 -1.51 24.82
CA THR A 311 10.81 -1.99 25.18
C THR A 311 10.51 -1.73 26.66
N PRO A 312 9.59 -0.79 27.00
CA PRO A 312 8.94 0.17 26.09
C PRO A 312 9.94 1.23 25.56
N PRO A 313 9.63 1.88 24.43
CA PRO A 313 10.47 2.97 23.90
C PRO A 313 10.65 4.11 24.92
N ASN A 314 11.83 4.73 24.96
CA ASN A 314 12.07 5.90 25.81
C ASN A 314 11.06 7.04 25.51
N PRO A 315 10.27 7.50 26.50
CA PRO A 315 9.28 8.56 26.32
C PRO A 315 9.82 9.89 25.82
N GLU A 316 11.02 10.30 26.25
CA GLU A 316 11.65 11.55 25.83
C GLU A 316 12.04 11.48 24.34
N SER A 317 12.67 10.37 23.93
CA SER A 317 13.02 10.11 22.54
C SER A 317 11.78 10.10 21.64
N VAL A 318 10.69 9.48 22.08
CA VAL A 318 9.42 9.46 21.34
C VAL A 318 8.77 10.85 21.29
N SER A 319 8.81 11.63 22.38
CA SER A 319 8.31 13.01 22.42
C SER A 319 9.05 13.93 21.44
N ILE A 320 10.38 13.84 21.40
CA ILE A 320 11.22 14.56 20.44
C ILE A 320 10.87 14.14 19.01
N LEU A 321 10.76 12.83 18.75
CA LEU A 321 10.41 12.31 17.44
C LEU A 321 9.04 12.80 16.97
N LEU A 322 8.02 12.78 17.84
CA LEU A 322 6.68 13.28 17.53
C LEU A 322 6.72 14.76 17.13
N SER A 323 7.52 15.57 17.83
CA SER A 323 7.71 16.99 17.53
C SER A 323 8.38 17.21 16.17
N LEU A 324 9.43 16.43 15.87
CA LEU A 324 10.12 16.48 14.58
C LEU A 324 9.19 16.04 13.43
N CYS A 325 8.39 14.99 13.65
CA CYS A 325 7.39 14.54 12.69
C CYS A 325 6.33 15.61 12.43
N ALA A 326 5.87 16.34 13.46
CA ALA A 326 4.88 17.41 13.28
C ALA A 326 5.43 18.58 12.44
N ASN A 327 6.70 18.96 12.64
CA ASN A 327 7.37 19.96 11.83
C ASN A 327 7.54 19.50 10.37
N TRP A 328 7.89 18.23 10.19
CA TRP A 328 8.00 17.62 8.87
C TRP A 328 6.65 17.58 8.15
N GLU A 329 5.56 17.19 8.83
CA GLU A 329 4.19 17.19 8.30
C GLU A 329 3.78 18.58 7.81
N THR A 330 4.10 19.63 8.57
CA THR A 330 3.82 21.01 8.15
C THR A 330 4.51 21.36 6.83
N SER A 331 5.77 20.94 6.67
CA SER A 331 6.54 21.16 5.44
C SER A 331 6.01 20.32 4.28
N PHE A 332 5.63 19.08 4.55
CA PHE A 332 5.05 18.15 3.59
C PHE A 332 3.68 18.62 3.08
N SER A 333 2.78 19.05 3.95
CA SER A 333 1.45 19.57 3.57
C SER A 333 1.57 20.83 2.71
N ARG A 334 2.46 21.76 3.06
CA ARG A 334 2.73 22.96 2.23
C ARG A 334 3.23 22.60 0.84
N LEU A 335 4.14 21.62 0.71
CA LEU A 335 4.61 21.17 -0.60
C LEU A 335 3.50 20.48 -1.38
N SER A 336 2.75 19.58 -0.74
CA SER A 336 1.65 18.84 -1.37
C SER A 336 0.58 19.78 -1.91
N LEU A 337 0.20 20.81 -1.15
CA LEU A 337 -0.73 21.85 -1.60
C LEU A 337 -0.22 22.66 -2.79
N ARG A 338 1.09 22.97 -2.83
CA ARG A 338 1.69 23.66 -3.99
C ARG A 338 1.68 22.76 -5.23
N ILE A 339 2.00 21.48 -5.06
CA ILE A 339 2.00 20.50 -6.15
C ILE A 339 0.59 20.33 -6.72
N SER A 340 -0.44 20.16 -5.86
CA SER A 340 -1.82 20.02 -6.31
C SER A 340 -2.32 21.26 -7.06
N LYS A 341 -2.07 22.47 -6.53
CA LYS A 341 -2.43 23.72 -7.22
C LYS A 341 -1.80 23.82 -8.62
N THR A 342 -0.51 23.54 -8.74
CA THR A 342 0.15 23.57 -10.06
C THR A 342 -0.34 22.47 -11.01
N SER A 343 -0.89 21.36 -10.50
CA SER A 343 -1.47 20.31 -11.33
C SER A 343 -2.87 20.67 -11.85
N ASP A 344 -3.62 21.51 -11.15
CA ASP A 344 -4.94 21.98 -11.61
C ASP A 344 -4.81 23.12 -12.62
N ASP A 345 -3.83 24.02 -12.46
CA ASP A 345 -3.53 25.06 -13.44
C ASP A 345 -3.08 24.46 -14.79
N GLY A 346 -2.22 23.42 -14.76
CA GLY A 346 -1.80 22.71 -15.98
C GLY A 346 -2.91 21.88 -16.64
N LYS A 347 -4.00 21.53 -15.93
CA LYS A 347 -5.19 20.90 -16.54
C LYS A 347 -6.11 21.92 -17.21
N ARG A 348 -6.19 23.15 -16.68
CA ARG A 348 -6.97 24.23 -17.27
C ARG A 348 -6.36 24.71 -18.59
N GLU A 349 -5.04 24.77 -18.70
CA GLU A 349 -4.37 25.17 -19.95
C GLU A 349 -4.56 24.14 -21.09
N VAL A 350 -4.58 22.84 -20.78
CA VAL A 350 -4.83 21.78 -21.78
C VAL A 350 -6.30 21.75 -22.24
N SER A 351 -7.23 22.31 -21.46
CA SER A 351 -8.65 22.38 -21.82
C SER A 351 -9.00 23.64 -22.62
N ALA A 352 -8.06 24.56 -22.78
CA ALA A 352 -8.21 25.82 -23.51
C ALA A 352 -7.34 25.90 -24.78
N SER A 353 -6.73 24.78 -25.18
CA SER A 353 -5.87 24.67 -26.37
C SER A 353 -6.55 23.88 -27.49
#